data_AF-A0A6G1S7R1-F1
#
_entry.id   AF-A0A6G1S7R1-F1
#
_cell.length_a   1.000
_cell.length_b   1.000
_cell.length_c   1.000
_cell.angle_alpha   90.00
_cell.angle_beta   90.00
_cell.angle_gamma   90.00
#
_symmetry.space_group_name_H-M   'P 1'
#
loop_
_entity.id
_entity.type
_entity.pdbx_description
1 polymer ?
#
loop_
_entity_poly.entity_id
_entity_poly.type
_entity_poly.pdbx_seq_one_letter_code
_entity_poly.pdbx_strand_id
1 'polypeptide(L)'
;MDPLERKKIESMEQQLLADKPWQLKGEISARSRPLNSLLFEDVNYEQRVKAPIITPETTEALEAMIRQRIKDNKFDDPIKKVKPTKPSGPQARQVEVSAEKSKVGLAQLYEQELIAKATSSKPTRDGPEKEVETKLFALFRKLDALVDR
;
A
#
# COMPACT_ATOMS: atom_id res chain seq x y z
N MET A 1 -22.65 -18.52 80.06
CA MET A 1 -22.93 -18.40 78.62
C MET A 1 -24.16 -17.54 78.52
N ASP A 2 -23.94 -16.28 78.15
CA ASP A 2 -24.98 -15.27 78.08
C ASP A 2 -26.01 -15.70 77.00
N PRO A 3 -27.34 -15.52 77.18
CA PRO A 3 -28.33 -15.95 76.18
C PRO A 3 -28.10 -15.36 74.78
N LEU A 4 -27.52 -14.15 74.73
CA LEU A 4 -27.13 -13.49 73.49
C LEU A 4 -25.98 -14.21 72.77
N GLU A 5 -25.00 -14.74 73.52
CA GLU A 5 -23.88 -15.47 72.96
C GLU A 5 -24.33 -16.82 72.38
N ARG A 6 -25.21 -17.53 73.08
CA ARG A 6 -25.78 -18.79 72.57
C ARG A 6 -26.53 -18.59 71.26
N LYS A 7 -27.37 -17.56 71.18
CA LYS A 7 -28.09 -17.22 69.96
C LYS A 7 -27.16 -16.85 68.81
N LYS A 8 -26.05 -16.17 69.10
CA LYS A 8 -25.03 -15.84 68.11
C LYS A 8 -24.29 -17.09 67.60
N ILE A 9 -23.92 -18.00 68.50
CA ILE A 9 -23.28 -19.28 68.15
C ILE A 9 -24.19 -20.10 67.26
N GLU A 10 -25.46 -20.28 67.66
CA GLU A 10 -26.44 -21.05 66.89
C GLU A 10 -26.68 -20.44 65.49
N SER A 11 -26.78 -19.12 65.39
CA SER A 11 -26.88 -18.44 64.09
C SER A 11 -25.65 -18.66 63.21
N MET A 12 -24.44 -18.69 63.78
CA MET A 12 -23.21 -18.92 63.02
C MET A 12 -23.09 -20.39 62.60
N GLU A 13 -23.42 -21.34 63.48
CA GLU A 13 -23.45 -22.76 63.16
C GLU A 13 -24.43 -23.05 62.01
N GLN A 14 -25.61 -22.45 62.04
CA GLN A 14 -26.60 -22.61 60.98
C GLN A 14 -26.14 -22.00 59.64
N GLN A 15 -25.47 -20.84 59.67
CA GLN A 15 -24.87 -20.24 58.46
C GLN A 15 -23.75 -21.11 57.88
N LEU A 16 -22.97 -21.79 58.72
CA LEU A 16 -21.90 -22.68 58.30
C LEU A 16 -22.41 -24.00 57.73
N LEU A 17 -23.53 -24.52 58.25
CA LEU A 17 -24.21 -25.69 57.69
C LEU A 17 -24.98 -25.37 56.39
N ALA A 18 -25.43 -24.13 56.22
CA ALA A 18 -26.16 -23.70 55.04
C ALA A 18 -25.29 -23.71 53.78
N ASP A 19 -25.95 -23.81 52.64
CA ASP A 19 -25.30 -23.85 51.34
C ASP A 19 -24.63 -22.50 51.02
N LYS A 20 -23.37 -22.53 50.60
CA LYS A 20 -22.64 -21.29 50.31
C LYS A 20 -23.29 -20.53 49.15
N PRO A 21 -23.34 -19.19 49.20
CA PRO A 21 -23.79 -18.38 48.09
C PRO A 21 -22.92 -18.64 46.86
N TRP A 22 -23.48 -18.42 45.67
CA TRP A 22 -22.79 -18.71 44.43
C TRP A 22 -21.46 -17.95 44.35
N GLN A 23 -21.35 -16.70 44.78
CA GLN A 23 -20.08 -15.96 44.77
C GLN A 23 -18.89 -16.65 45.47
N LEU A 24 -19.17 -17.52 46.45
CA LEU A 24 -18.14 -18.27 47.20
C LEU A 24 -17.87 -19.67 46.66
N LYS A 25 -18.52 -20.06 45.56
CA LYS A 25 -18.33 -21.33 44.87
C LYS A 25 -17.42 -21.12 43.64
N GLY A 26 -16.58 -22.10 43.31
CA GLY A 26 -15.79 -22.09 42.07
C GLY A 26 -16.60 -22.62 40.88
N GLU A 27 -16.12 -22.36 39.66
CA GLU A 27 -16.61 -23.00 38.41
C GLU A 27 -18.14 -22.93 38.20
N ILE A 28 -18.71 -21.75 38.40
CA ILE A 28 -20.15 -21.55 38.36
C ILE A 28 -20.63 -21.38 36.93
N SER A 29 -21.62 -22.20 36.56
CA SER A 29 -22.34 -22.07 35.30
C SER A 29 -23.40 -20.96 35.36
N ALA A 30 -23.83 -20.47 34.20
CA ALA A 30 -24.90 -19.47 34.11
C ALA A 30 -26.23 -19.93 34.73
N ARG A 31 -26.51 -21.25 34.75
CA ARG A 31 -27.74 -21.83 35.31
C ARG A 31 -27.73 -21.95 36.84
N SER A 32 -26.55 -22.02 37.46
CA SER A 32 -26.39 -22.18 38.91
C SER A 32 -26.48 -20.87 39.70
N ARG A 33 -26.59 -19.73 39.00
CA ARG A 33 -26.75 -18.41 39.61
C ARG A 33 -28.03 -17.73 39.10
N PRO A 34 -28.65 -16.83 39.89
CA PRO A 34 -29.83 -16.10 39.45
C PRO A 34 -29.59 -15.31 38.17
N LEU A 35 -30.65 -15.14 37.37
CA LEU A 35 -30.60 -14.32 36.15
C LEU A 35 -30.15 -12.90 36.50
N ASN A 36 -29.30 -12.30 35.66
CA ASN A 36 -28.79 -10.93 35.82
C ASN A 36 -27.98 -10.66 37.10
N SER A 37 -27.63 -11.69 37.88
CA SER A 37 -26.82 -11.53 39.11
C SER A 37 -25.44 -10.92 38.88
N LEU A 38 -24.84 -11.06 37.69
CA LEU A 38 -23.50 -10.51 37.42
C LEU A 38 -23.48 -8.98 37.37
N LEU A 39 -24.62 -8.36 37.03
CA LEU A 39 -24.70 -6.92 36.81
C LEU A 39 -24.52 -6.12 38.11
N PHE A 40 -24.74 -6.77 39.25
CA PHE A 40 -24.66 -6.17 40.58
C PHE A 40 -23.34 -6.48 41.30
N GLU A 41 -22.50 -7.35 40.74
CA GLU A 41 -21.28 -7.83 41.39
C GLU A 41 -20.05 -7.24 40.69
N ASP A 42 -19.13 -6.68 41.46
CA ASP A 42 -17.87 -6.13 40.96
C ASP A 42 -16.83 -7.25 40.82
N VAL A 43 -16.67 -7.76 39.60
CA VAL A 43 -15.71 -8.83 39.27
C VAL A 43 -14.52 -8.30 38.48
N ASN A 44 -13.31 -8.62 38.92
CA ASN A 44 -12.08 -8.32 38.20
C ASN A 44 -11.72 -9.47 37.27
N TYR A 45 -11.61 -9.19 35.97
CA TYR A 45 -11.21 -10.17 34.96
C TYR A 45 -10.27 -9.52 33.93
N GLU A 46 -9.44 -10.34 33.31
CA GLU A 46 -8.59 -9.88 32.22
C GLU A 46 -9.42 -9.70 30.95
N GLN A 47 -9.35 -8.52 30.35
CA GLN A 47 -10.02 -8.21 29.11
C GLN A 47 -8.99 -8.03 28.01
N ARG A 48 -9.14 -8.74 26.88
CA ARG A 48 -8.31 -8.45 25.69
C ARG A 48 -8.58 -7.02 25.21
N VAL A 49 -7.51 -6.38 24.74
CA VAL A 49 -7.42 -4.94 24.47
C VAL A 49 -8.53 -4.46 23.52
N LYS A 50 -9.21 -3.37 23.88
CA LYS A 50 -10.18 -2.66 23.03
C LYS A 50 -9.46 -1.60 22.18
N ALA A 51 -10.03 -1.27 21.02
CA ALA A 51 -9.60 -0.12 20.24
C ALA A 51 -9.74 1.17 21.07
N PRO A 52 -8.83 2.15 20.90
CA PRO A 52 -8.91 3.42 21.63
C PRO A 52 -10.21 4.15 21.27
N ILE A 53 -10.81 4.79 22.27
CA ILE A 53 -12.00 5.62 22.09
C ILE A 53 -11.55 6.97 21.53
N ILE A 54 -12.20 7.42 20.45
CA ILE A 54 -11.91 8.72 19.83
C ILE A 54 -12.52 9.81 20.72
N THR A 55 -11.68 10.60 21.38
CA THR A 55 -12.06 11.73 22.23
C THR A 55 -11.80 13.05 21.51
N PRO A 56 -12.51 14.15 21.84
CA PRO A 56 -12.28 15.45 21.21
C PRO A 56 -10.83 15.91 21.34
N GLU A 57 -10.18 15.63 22.47
CA GLU A 57 -8.76 15.93 22.71
C GLU A 57 -7.84 15.21 21.70
N THR A 58 -8.11 13.92 21.40
CA THR A 58 -7.34 13.17 20.40
C THR A 58 -7.52 13.75 19.00
N THR A 59 -8.72 14.23 18.68
CA THR A 59 -9.01 14.88 17.40
C THR A 59 -8.28 16.22 17.27
N GLU A 60 -8.29 17.04 18.31
CA GLU A 60 -7.58 18.33 18.33
C GLU A 60 -6.07 18.16 18.13
N ALA A 61 -5.46 17.19 18.84
CA ALA A 61 -4.05 16.87 18.68
C ALA A 61 -3.72 16.40 17.25
N LEU A 62 -4.60 15.58 16.66
CA LEU A 62 -4.47 15.09 15.28
C LEU A 62 -4.60 16.24 14.27
N GLU A 63 -5.55 17.15 14.46
CA GLU A 63 -5.71 18.33 13.61
C GLU A 63 -4.53 19.28 13.70
N ALA A 64 -3.97 19.51 14.89
CA ALA A 64 -2.77 20.32 15.06
C ALA A 64 -1.58 19.73 14.27
N MET A 65 -1.38 18.41 14.35
CA MET A 65 -0.36 17.70 13.59
C MET A 65 -0.57 17.82 12.06
N ILE A 66 -1.80 17.65 11.59
CA ILE A 66 -2.13 17.78 10.16
C ILE A 66 -1.87 19.22 9.69
N ARG A 67 -2.34 20.23 10.43
CA ARG A 67 -2.11 21.65 10.11
C ARG A 67 -0.62 21.96 10.01
N GLN A 68 0.20 21.40 10.90
CA GLN A 68 1.65 21.58 10.85
C GLN A 68 2.27 20.90 9.61
N ARG A 69 1.88 19.67 9.26
CA ARG A 69 2.39 19.00 8.06
C ARG A 69 2.04 19.71 6.75
N ILE A 70 0.84 20.28 6.69
CA ILE A 70 0.41 21.10 5.56
C ILE A 70 1.27 22.37 5.46
N LYS A 71 1.53 23.05 6.58
CA LYS A 71 2.44 24.22 6.61
C LYS A 71 3.85 23.87 6.14
N ASP A 72 4.34 22.70 6.54
CA ASP A 72 5.66 22.20 6.16
C ASP A 72 5.71 21.62 4.74
N ASN A 73 4.58 21.49 4.03
CA ASN A 73 4.43 20.78 2.75
C ASN A 73 5.03 19.35 2.77
N LYS A 74 4.95 18.65 3.90
CA LYS A 74 5.49 17.30 4.08
C LYS A 74 4.40 16.26 3.85
N PHE A 75 4.23 15.89 2.58
CA PHE A 75 3.28 14.87 2.14
C PHE A 75 4.03 13.60 1.73
N ASP A 76 3.60 12.45 2.26
CA ASP A 76 4.15 11.12 1.94
C ASP A 76 3.50 10.53 0.67
N ASP A 77 3.18 11.38 -0.31
CA ASP A 77 2.51 10.95 -1.54
C ASP A 77 3.45 10.15 -2.45
N PRO A 78 2.97 9.07 -3.09
CA PRO A 78 3.77 8.29 -4.01
C PRO A 78 4.12 9.10 -5.27
N ILE A 79 5.40 9.13 -5.63
CA ILE A 79 5.88 9.83 -6.83
C ILE A 79 5.49 9.02 -8.08
N LYS A 80 4.90 9.69 -9.07
CA LYS A 80 4.60 9.10 -10.38
C LYS A 80 5.91 8.69 -11.07
N LYS A 81 6.07 7.39 -11.32
CA LYS A 81 7.19 6.86 -12.10
C LYS A 81 7.01 7.23 -13.56
N VAL A 82 7.83 8.14 -14.07
CA VAL A 82 7.92 8.40 -15.50
C VAL A 82 8.61 7.19 -16.15
N LYS A 83 7.93 6.50 -17.08
CA LYS A 83 8.61 5.50 -17.90
C LYS A 83 9.74 6.24 -18.64
N PRO A 84 11.00 5.76 -18.63
CA PRO A 84 12.02 6.35 -19.48
C PRO A 84 11.52 6.21 -20.92
N THR A 85 11.01 7.30 -21.48
CA THR A 85 10.70 7.39 -22.89
C THR A 85 12.03 7.20 -23.58
N LYS A 86 12.25 6.00 -24.15
CA LYS A 86 13.12 5.90 -25.31
C LYS A 86 12.66 7.03 -26.24
N PRO A 87 13.54 7.89 -26.78
CA PRO A 87 13.12 8.87 -27.77
C PRO A 87 12.68 8.09 -29.03
N SER A 88 11.45 7.58 -29.02
CA SER A 88 10.85 6.81 -30.13
C SER A 88 9.87 7.67 -30.91
N GLY A 89 9.82 8.97 -30.64
CA GLY A 89 9.37 9.96 -31.61
C GLY A 89 10.60 10.61 -32.23
N PRO A 90 10.55 11.05 -33.50
CA PRO A 90 11.53 12.01 -33.97
C PRO A 90 11.41 13.21 -33.02
N GLN A 91 12.34 13.35 -32.06
CA GLN A 91 12.62 14.65 -31.47
C GLN A 91 12.70 15.58 -32.65
N ALA A 92 11.81 16.58 -32.69
CA ALA A 92 11.69 17.50 -33.79
C ALA A 92 13.10 17.86 -34.22
N ARG A 93 13.56 17.27 -35.33
CA ARG A 93 14.92 17.48 -35.81
C ARG A 93 14.92 18.97 -36.05
N GLN A 94 15.63 19.71 -35.21
CA GLN A 94 15.88 21.11 -35.49
C GLN A 94 16.68 21.05 -36.79
N VAL A 95 15.96 21.25 -37.90
CA VAL A 95 16.60 21.35 -39.20
C VAL A 95 17.34 22.68 -39.11
N GLU A 96 18.65 22.60 -38.93
CA GLU A 96 19.50 23.78 -39.01
C GLU A 96 19.43 24.28 -40.45
N VAL A 97 18.63 25.32 -40.67
CA VAL A 97 18.51 25.96 -41.97
C VAL A 97 19.75 26.84 -42.15
N SER A 98 20.62 26.48 -43.09
CA SER A 98 21.78 27.29 -43.44
C SER A 98 21.34 28.62 -44.04
N ALA A 99 21.88 29.73 -43.55
CA ALA A 99 21.60 31.08 -44.09
C ALA A 99 22.40 31.40 -45.37
N GLU A 100 23.25 30.48 -45.83
CA GLU A 100 24.04 30.64 -47.05
C GLU A 100 23.18 30.44 -48.30
N LYS A 101 23.50 31.18 -49.37
CA LYS A 101 22.81 31.04 -50.66
C LYS A 101 23.13 29.68 -51.28
N SER A 102 22.10 29.00 -51.77
CA SER A 102 22.23 27.69 -52.42
C SER A 102 23.21 27.74 -53.60
N LYS A 103 24.14 26.78 -53.64
CA LYS A 103 25.12 26.61 -54.74
C LYS A 103 24.49 26.04 -56.02
N VAL A 104 23.27 25.51 -55.93
CA VAL A 104 22.54 24.85 -57.02
C VAL A 104 21.23 25.57 -57.31
N GLY A 105 20.84 25.59 -58.59
CA GLY A 105 19.58 26.19 -59.05
C GLY A 105 18.37 25.31 -58.76
N LEU A 106 17.18 25.93 -58.73
CA LEU A 106 15.92 25.25 -58.41
C LEU A 106 15.59 24.09 -59.36
N ALA A 107 15.86 24.25 -60.66
CA ALA A 107 15.60 23.21 -61.66
C ALA A 107 16.41 21.93 -61.40
N GLN A 108 17.65 22.08 -60.96
CA GLN A 108 18.56 20.95 -60.67
C GLN A 108 18.18 20.23 -59.38
N LEU A 109 17.68 20.96 -58.37
CA LEU A 109 17.13 20.35 -57.16
C LEU A 109 15.92 19.45 -57.49
N TYR A 110 15.02 19.93 -58.35
CA TYR A 110 13.86 19.14 -58.78
C TYR A 110 14.24 17.87 -59.54
N GLU A 111 15.26 17.94 -60.41
CA GLU A 111 15.78 16.77 -61.11
C GLU A 111 16.36 15.74 -60.13
N GLN A 112 17.17 16.19 -59.17
CA GLN A 112 17.75 15.33 -58.13
C GLN A 112 16.68 14.69 -57.24
N GLU A 113 15.65 15.42 -56.82
CA GLU A 113 14.55 14.88 -56.04
C GLU A 113 13.74 13.83 -56.81
N LEU A 114 13.50 14.04 -58.10
CA LEU A 114 12.81 13.06 -58.95
C LEU A 114 13.60 11.77 -59.09
N ILE A 115 14.91 11.87 -59.33
CA ILE A 115 15.82 10.72 -59.41
C ILE A 115 15.89 10.00 -58.05
N ALA A 116 16.03 10.73 -56.94
CA ALA A 116 16.08 10.16 -55.60
C ALA A 116 14.79 9.43 -55.23
N LYS A 117 13.63 9.99 -55.60
CA LYS A 117 12.30 9.39 -55.37
C LYS A 117 12.06 8.18 -56.26
N ALA A 118 12.56 8.19 -57.50
CA ALA A 118 12.52 7.03 -58.39
C ALA A 118 13.43 5.89 -57.90
N THR A 119 14.51 6.22 -57.18
CA THR A 119 15.53 5.26 -56.71
C THR A 119 15.35 4.87 -55.23
N SER A 120 14.34 5.41 -54.53
CA SER A 120 14.23 5.26 -53.07
C SER A 120 13.85 3.84 -52.64
N SER A 121 14.86 2.98 -52.52
CA SER A 121 14.89 1.99 -51.45
C SER A 121 14.89 2.75 -50.11
N LYS A 122 14.15 2.24 -49.11
CA LYS A 122 14.16 2.80 -47.74
C LYS A 122 15.63 3.01 -47.35
N PRO A 123 16.02 4.11 -46.67
CA PRO A 123 17.38 4.29 -46.22
C PRO A 123 17.75 3.08 -45.40
N THR A 124 18.55 2.19 -45.97
CA THR A 124 19.03 1.04 -45.29
C THR A 124 19.92 1.60 -44.19
N ARG A 125 19.57 1.32 -42.93
CA ARG A 125 20.42 1.61 -41.77
C ARG A 125 21.65 0.68 -41.82
N ASP A 126 22.42 0.74 -42.91
CA ASP A 126 23.57 -0.13 -43.16
C ASP A 126 24.73 0.38 -42.31
N GLY A 127 24.75 -0.14 -41.10
CA GLY A 127 25.81 0.06 -40.13
C GLY A 127 25.91 -1.17 -39.23
N PRO A 128 26.90 -1.20 -38.32
CA PRO A 128 27.13 -2.33 -37.41
C PRO A 128 25.90 -2.70 -36.57
N GLU A 129 24.94 -1.78 -36.40
CA GLU A 129 23.68 -2.00 -35.70
C GLU A 129 22.83 -3.15 -36.28
N LYS A 130 22.78 -3.32 -37.61
CA LYS A 130 21.99 -4.39 -38.23
C LYS A 130 22.62 -5.76 -38.02
N GLU A 131 23.95 -5.83 -38.07
CA GLU A 131 24.67 -7.06 -37.76
C GLU A 131 24.49 -7.46 -36.29
N VAL A 132 24.48 -6.49 -35.39
CA VAL A 132 24.19 -6.73 -33.97
C VAL A 132 22.74 -7.18 -33.80
N GLU A 133 21.79 -6.53 -34.46
CA GLU A 133 20.37 -6.89 -34.39
C GLU A 133 20.10 -8.31 -34.90
N THR A 134 20.68 -8.69 -36.04
CA THR A 134 20.56 -10.07 -36.57
C THR A 134 21.19 -11.13 -35.65
N LYS A 135 22.39 -10.85 -35.11
CA LYS A 135 23.03 -11.74 -34.12
C LYS A 135 22.21 -11.83 -32.82
N LEU A 136 21.62 -10.73 -32.38
CA LEU A 136 20.76 -10.65 -31.19
C LEU A 136 19.48 -11.48 -31.37
N PHE A 137 18.81 -11.35 -32.53
CA PHE A 137 17.63 -12.15 -32.85
C PHE A 137 17.96 -13.65 -32.91
N ALA A 138 19.11 -14.02 -33.49
CA ALA A 138 19.56 -15.40 -33.50
C ALA A 138 19.86 -15.94 -32.08
N LEU A 139 20.43 -15.10 -31.20
CA LEU A 139 20.67 -15.44 -29.80
C LEU A 139 19.35 -15.63 -29.04
N PHE A 140 18.40 -14.70 -29.17
CA PHE A 140 17.09 -14.81 -28.50
C PHE A 140 16.32 -16.05 -28.96
N ARG A 141 16.36 -16.40 -30.25
CA ARG A 141 15.76 -17.65 -30.74
C ARG A 141 16.34 -18.90 -30.08
N LYS A 142 17.66 -18.91 -29.82
CA LYS A 142 18.32 -20.01 -29.11
C LYS A 142 17.98 -20.03 -27.62
N LEU A 143 17.90 -18.87 -26.98
CA LEU A 143 17.52 -18.74 -25.58
C LEU A 143 16.06 -19.12 -25.34
N ASP A 144 15.13 -18.64 -26.16
CA ASP A 144 13.71 -18.99 -26.08
C ASP A 144 13.53 -20.51 -26.20
N ALA A 145 14.18 -21.14 -27.18
CA ALA A 145 14.11 -22.60 -27.37
C ALA A 145 14.75 -23.42 -26.22
N LEU A 146 15.64 -22.82 -25.42
CA LEU A 146 16.25 -23.44 -24.26
C LEU A 146 15.42 -23.24 -22.99
N VAL A 147 14.70 -22.11 -22.89
CA VAL A 147 13.87 -21.74 -21.74
C VAL A 147 12.46 -22.33 -21.83
N ASP A 148 11.91 -22.55 -23.02
CA ASP A 148 10.60 -23.21 -23.25
C ASP A 148 10.64 -24.75 -23.15
N ARG A 149 11.66 -25.32 -22.47
CA ARG A 149 11.79 -26.76 -22.23
C ARG A 149 11.72 -27.10 -20.74
#